data_AF-A0A2H1HZG3-F1
#
_entry.id   AF-A0A2H1HZG3-F1
#
_cell.length_a   1.000
_cell.length_b   1.000
_cell.length_c   1.000
_cell.angle_alpha   90.00
_cell.angle_beta   90.00
_cell.angle_gamma   90.00
#
_symmetry.space_group_name_H-M   'P 1'
#
loop_
_entity.id
_entity.type
_entity.pdbx_description
1 polymer ?
#
loop_
_entity_poly.entity_id
_entity_poly.type
_entity_poly.pdbx_seq_one_letter_code
_entity_poly.pdbx_strand_id
1 'polypeptide(L)'
;MSEFTVTVFRFAFFIILWLFVLGVAGVLRRDIFGARKGPRKSRRGGRASRNAAPTPAPSRPAPAPAPTPSPARQQAHPGAIRVTGGPLAGTLVTLSGAPVTFGRAPDNTIVISDDFASSHHARIVASNGSWVLEDLGSTNGTIVDGSPMHSPISLRIGTQITIGHTTLETQS
;
A
#
# COMPACT_ATOMS: atom_id res chain seq x y z
N MET A 1 13.10 -46.85 -22.87
CA MET A 1 12.23 -46.19 -21.88
C MET A 1 11.15 -45.47 -22.66
N SER A 2 9.87 -45.78 -22.44
CA SER A 2 8.76 -45.22 -23.23
C SER A 2 8.64 -43.71 -23.01
N GLU A 3 8.43 -42.95 -24.09
CA GLU A 3 8.19 -41.49 -24.04
C GLU A 3 7.06 -41.14 -23.07
N PHE A 4 6.03 -41.98 -23.01
CA PHE A 4 4.92 -41.86 -22.07
C PHE A 4 5.36 -41.76 -20.61
N THR A 5 6.37 -42.54 -20.20
CA THR A 5 6.90 -42.50 -18.83
C THR A 5 7.57 -41.15 -18.55
N VAL A 6 8.31 -40.58 -19.50
CA VAL A 6 8.95 -39.27 -19.35
C VAL A 6 7.90 -38.15 -19.25
N THR A 7 6.84 -38.22 -20.07
CA THR A 7 5.74 -37.27 -20.02
C THR A 7 5.01 -37.31 -18.68
N VAL A 8 4.71 -38.51 -18.18
CA VAL A 8 4.09 -38.71 -16.86
C VAL A 8 4.97 -38.11 -15.74
N PHE A 9 6.28 -38.36 -15.77
CA PHE A 9 7.19 -37.78 -14.77
C PHE A 9 7.24 -36.25 -14.83
N ARG A 10 7.23 -35.66 -16.03
CA ARG A 10 7.22 -34.21 -16.21
C ARG A 10 5.97 -33.57 -15.62
N PHE A 11 4.78 -34.12 -15.90
CA PHE A 11 3.53 -33.61 -15.33
C PHE A 11 3.44 -33.85 -13.82
N ALA A 12 3.87 -35.01 -13.33
CA ALA A 12 3.93 -35.29 -11.90
C ALA A 12 4.82 -34.29 -11.15
N PHE A 13 5.99 -33.95 -11.73
CA PHE A 13 6.88 -32.94 -11.18
C PHE A 13 6.21 -31.56 -11.11
N PHE A 14 5.53 -31.12 -12.18
CA PHE A 14 4.82 -29.84 -12.16
C PHE A 14 3.70 -29.80 -11.13
N ILE A 15 2.94 -30.88 -10.96
CA ILE A 15 1.87 -30.97 -9.96
C ILE A 15 2.45 -30.88 -8.54
N ILE A 16 3.54 -31.62 -8.26
CA ILE A 16 4.21 -31.59 -6.96
C ILE A 16 4.78 -30.20 -6.68
N LEU A 17 5.43 -29.58 -7.67
CA LEU A 17 5.97 -28.23 -7.56
C LEU A 17 4.86 -27.21 -7.27
N TRP A 18 3.74 -27.31 -7.98
CA TRP A 18 2.59 -26.44 -7.76
C TRP A 18 1.97 -26.62 -6.37
N LEU A 19 1.84 -27.86 -5.89
CA LEU A 19 1.35 -28.12 -4.54
C LEU A 19 2.29 -27.54 -3.47
N PHE A 20 3.61 -27.64 -3.68
CA PHE A 20 4.59 -27.02 -2.80
C PHE A 20 4.48 -25.50 -2.79
N VAL A 21 4.39 -24.87 -3.97
CA VAL A 21 4.20 -23.41 -4.11
C VAL A 21 2.91 -22.95 -3.43
N LEU A 22 1.79 -23.66 -3.64
CA LEU A 22 0.52 -23.36 -2.98
C LEU A 22 0.57 -23.56 -1.47
N GLY A 23 1.32 -24.56 -1.00
CA GLY A 23 1.56 -24.82 0.43
C GLY A 23 2.32 -23.66 1.09
N VAL A 24 3.43 -23.23 0.50
CA VAL A 24 4.23 -22.09 0.99
C VAL A 24 3.42 -20.80 0.96
N ALA A 25 2.69 -20.53 -0.13
CA ALA A 25 1.79 -19.38 -0.23
C ALA A 25 0.68 -19.41 0.83
N GLY A 26 0.13 -20.59 1.13
CA GLY A 26 -0.88 -20.79 2.17
C GLY A 26 -0.34 -20.51 3.58
N VAL A 27 0.87 -20.95 3.89
CA VAL A 27 1.54 -20.69 5.18
C VAL A 27 1.85 -19.22 5.33
N LEU A 28 2.42 -18.58 4.31
CA LEU A 28 2.73 -17.14 4.34
C LEU A 28 1.46 -16.29 4.50
N ARG A 29 0.36 -16.68 3.83
CA ARG A 29 -0.95 -16.05 4.03
C ARG A 29 -1.47 -16.25 5.45
N ARG A 30 -1.29 -17.43 6.04
CA ARG A 30 -1.76 -17.72 7.40
C ARG A 30 -0.97 -16.95 8.47
N ASP A 31 0.32 -16.73 8.23
CA ASP A 31 1.20 -16.00 9.14
C ASP A 31 0.93 -14.48 9.07
N ILE A 32 0.74 -13.95 7.86
CA ILE A 32 0.48 -12.51 7.64
C ILE A 32 -0.97 -12.13 8.00
N PHE A 33 -1.96 -12.96 7.68
CA PHE A 33 -3.39 -12.67 7.92
C PHE A 33 -3.95 -13.34 9.20
N GLY A 34 -3.13 -14.04 9.98
CA GLY A 34 -3.53 -14.75 11.20
C GLY A 34 -3.86 -13.86 12.40
N ALA A 35 -3.53 -12.56 12.35
CA ALA A 35 -3.81 -11.64 13.44
C ALA A 35 -5.13 -10.87 13.22
N ARG A 36 -6.28 -11.53 13.43
CA ARG A 36 -7.52 -10.89 13.91
C ARG A 36 -8.64 -11.93 14.12
N LYS A 37 -8.94 -12.22 15.39
CA LYS A 37 -10.28 -12.12 16.01
C LYS A 37 -10.25 -12.60 17.47
N GLY A 38 -10.64 -11.71 18.38
CA GLY A 38 -10.99 -12.00 19.78
C GLY A 38 -11.69 -10.78 20.39
N PRO A 39 -12.88 -10.91 21.02
CA PRO A 39 -13.77 -9.78 21.27
C PRO A 39 -13.37 -8.97 22.51
N ARG A 40 -13.43 -7.64 22.37
CA ARG A 40 -13.18 -6.66 23.44
C ARG A 40 -14.33 -6.68 24.46
N LYS A 41 -14.20 -7.50 25.50
CA LYS A 41 -15.10 -7.49 26.68
C LYS A 41 -14.60 -6.43 27.67
N SER A 42 -14.97 -5.17 27.44
CA SER A 42 -14.89 -4.11 28.45
C SER A 42 -16.14 -4.17 29.33
N ARG A 43 -16.02 -4.77 30.52
CA ARG A 43 -17.01 -4.63 31.59
C ARG A 43 -16.36 -4.03 32.82
N ARG A 44 -16.72 -2.75 33.04
CA ARG A 44 -17.32 -2.23 34.28
C ARG A 44 -16.46 -2.22 35.55
N GLY A 45 -16.12 -1.03 36.02
CA GLY A 45 -15.74 -0.79 37.41
C GLY A 45 -15.34 0.66 37.68
N GLY A 46 -16.31 1.54 37.94
CA GLY A 46 -16.05 2.92 38.36
C GLY A 46 -17.32 3.56 38.90
N ARG A 47 -17.59 3.29 40.18
CA ARG A 47 -18.79 3.73 40.92
C ARG A 47 -18.50 5.09 41.57
N ALA A 48 -19.40 6.04 41.32
CA ALA A 48 -19.83 7.15 42.16
C ALA A 48 -18.79 8.13 42.73
N SER A 49 -18.96 9.40 42.38
CA SER A 49 -19.16 10.43 43.41
C SER A 49 -20.17 11.46 42.94
N ARG A 50 -21.11 11.76 43.82
CA ARG A 50 -22.25 12.66 43.67
C ARG A 50 -21.85 14.05 44.19
N ASN A 51 -22.37 15.07 43.51
CA ASN A 51 -22.84 16.37 43.98
C ASN A 51 -21.95 17.24 44.88
N ALA A 52 -21.60 18.43 44.39
CA ALA A 52 -21.86 19.71 45.09
C ALA A 52 -21.68 20.89 44.11
N ALA A 53 -22.67 21.77 44.05
CA ALA A 53 -22.63 23.13 43.50
C ALA A 53 -22.78 24.12 44.68
N PRO A 54 -22.80 25.45 44.47
CA PRO A 54 -21.87 26.34 43.78
C PRO A 54 -21.33 27.45 44.74
N THR A 55 -20.23 28.13 44.38
CA THR A 55 -19.83 29.41 45.04
C THR A 55 -19.27 30.38 43.99
N PRO A 56 -19.62 31.68 44.00
CA PRO A 56 -19.25 32.63 42.95
C PRO A 56 -17.98 33.46 43.26
N ALA A 57 -17.20 33.70 42.19
CA ALA A 57 -16.27 34.82 41.91
C ALA A 57 -14.95 34.94 42.75
N PRO A 58 -13.90 35.68 42.30
CA PRO A 58 -13.66 36.35 41.01
C PRO A 58 -12.28 36.06 40.34
N SER A 59 -12.15 36.48 39.08
CA SER A 59 -10.93 36.93 38.36
C SER A 59 -9.69 36.03 38.31
N ARG A 60 -9.54 35.32 37.19
CA ARG A 60 -8.22 34.96 36.64
C ARG A 60 -8.09 35.60 35.23
N PRO A 61 -6.96 36.26 34.90
CA PRO A 61 -6.74 36.76 33.55
C PRO A 61 -6.78 35.60 32.55
N ALA A 62 -7.40 35.83 31.40
CA ALA A 62 -7.53 34.87 30.32
C ALA A 62 -6.18 34.19 30.00
N PRO A 63 -6.13 32.85 29.89
CA PRO A 63 -5.02 32.22 29.20
C PRO A 63 -5.05 32.72 27.75
N ALA A 64 -3.89 33.16 27.25
CA ALA A 64 -3.68 33.47 25.85
C ALA A 64 -4.34 32.41 24.95
N PRO A 65 -4.97 32.78 23.83
CA PRO A 65 -5.54 31.81 22.92
C PRO A 65 -4.45 30.82 22.53
N ALA A 66 -4.66 29.55 22.90
CA ALA A 66 -3.88 28.44 22.38
C ALA A 66 -3.76 28.61 20.86
N PRO A 67 -2.59 28.34 20.25
CA PRO A 67 -2.50 28.31 18.81
C PRO A 67 -3.59 27.35 18.33
N THR A 68 -4.50 27.88 17.53
CA THR A 68 -5.43 27.11 16.72
C THR A 68 -4.69 25.88 16.19
N PRO A 69 -5.25 24.66 16.27
CA PRO A 69 -4.77 23.59 15.43
C PRO A 69 -4.91 24.15 14.00
N SER A 70 -3.79 24.51 13.39
CA SER A 70 -3.73 24.81 11.97
C SER A 70 -4.55 23.71 11.30
N PRO A 71 -5.57 24.05 10.48
CA PRO A 71 -6.26 23.03 9.73
C PRO A 71 -5.16 22.26 9.03
N ALA A 72 -5.17 20.94 9.23
CA ALA A 72 -4.26 20.00 8.62
C ALA A 72 -3.82 20.59 7.27
N ARG A 73 -2.55 20.98 7.18
CA ARG A 73 -1.91 21.32 5.90
C ARG A 73 -2.32 20.15 5.02
N GLN A 74 -3.33 20.36 4.18
CA GLN A 74 -3.84 19.35 3.26
C GLN A 74 -2.58 19.01 2.48
N GLN A 75 -1.98 17.87 2.84
CA GLN A 75 -0.75 17.42 2.22
C GLN A 75 -1.19 17.21 0.79
N ALA A 76 -0.84 18.13 -0.10
CA ALA A 76 -1.35 18.15 -1.46
C ALA A 76 -1.13 16.76 -2.05
N HIS A 77 -2.22 16.03 -2.21
CA HIS A 77 -2.20 14.65 -2.65
C HIS A 77 -1.98 14.67 -4.16
N PRO A 78 -1.10 13.82 -4.68
CA PRO A 78 -0.89 13.78 -6.12
C PRO A 78 -2.21 13.47 -6.84
N GLY A 79 -2.59 14.34 -7.78
CA GLY A 79 -3.78 14.19 -8.61
C GLY A 79 -3.51 13.37 -9.87
N ALA A 80 -2.24 13.20 -10.24
CA ALA A 80 -1.84 12.42 -11.41
C ALA A 80 -0.48 11.75 -11.23
N ILE A 81 -0.21 10.77 -12.08
CA ILE A 81 1.10 10.13 -12.22
C ILE A 81 1.51 10.29 -13.67
N ARG A 82 2.71 10.82 -13.88
CA ARG A 82 3.30 10.96 -15.20
C ARG A 82 4.44 9.97 -15.34
N VAL A 83 4.42 9.22 -16.43
CA VAL A 83 5.55 8.37 -16.81
C VAL A 83 6.62 9.28 -17.40
N THR A 84 7.78 9.37 -16.75
CA THR A 84 8.89 10.25 -17.15
C THR A 84 10.01 9.48 -17.86
N GLY A 85 10.13 8.17 -17.63
CA GLY A 85 11.15 7.32 -18.25
C GLY A 85 10.60 5.96 -18.66
N GLY A 86 11.12 5.42 -19.76
CA GLY A 86 10.71 4.14 -20.35
C GLY A 86 9.87 4.29 -21.63
N PRO A 87 9.44 3.17 -22.24
CA PRO A 87 8.71 3.18 -23.53
C PRO A 87 7.35 3.87 -23.47
N LEU A 88 6.82 4.14 -22.27
CA LEU A 88 5.56 4.83 -22.03
C LEU A 88 5.73 6.30 -21.59
N ALA A 89 6.93 6.87 -21.71
CA ALA A 89 7.20 8.25 -21.33
C ALA A 89 6.21 9.24 -21.97
N GLY A 90 5.57 10.07 -21.14
CA GLY A 90 4.52 11.01 -21.54
C GLY A 90 3.10 10.58 -21.17
N THR A 91 2.89 9.33 -20.73
CA THR A 91 1.57 8.87 -20.27
C THR A 91 1.22 9.53 -18.95
N LEU A 92 0.01 10.11 -18.85
CA LEU A 92 -0.52 10.73 -17.64
C LEU A 92 -1.74 9.92 -17.18
N VAL A 93 -1.70 9.45 -15.94
CA VAL A 93 -2.81 8.71 -15.32
C VAL A 93 -3.32 9.51 -14.14
N THR A 94 -4.61 9.85 -14.16
CA THR A 94 -5.28 10.58 -13.08
C THR A 94 -5.57 9.66 -11.90
N LEU A 95 -5.26 10.14 -10.70
CA LEU A 95 -5.53 9.48 -9.44
C LEU A 95 -6.90 9.96 -8.91
N SER A 96 -7.98 9.31 -9.32
CA SER A 96 -9.37 9.73 -9.05
C SER A 96 -10.14 8.87 -8.03
N GLY A 97 -9.43 8.07 -7.24
CA GLY A 97 -9.99 7.21 -6.17
C GLY A 97 -10.04 5.71 -6.50
N ALA A 98 -9.88 5.33 -7.77
CA ALA A 98 -9.65 3.94 -8.15
C ALA A 98 -8.20 3.52 -7.86
N PRO A 99 -7.94 2.25 -7.51
CA PRO A 99 -6.59 1.74 -7.40
C PRO A 99 -5.91 1.75 -8.77
N VAL A 100 -4.68 2.26 -8.83
CA VAL A 100 -3.86 2.28 -10.04
C VAL A 100 -2.82 1.17 -9.92
N THR A 101 -2.82 0.22 -10.84
CA THR A 101 -1.90 -0.93 -10.81
C THR A 101 -0.81 -0.79 -11.86
N PHE A 102 0.37 -1.32 -11.53
CA PHE A 102 1.59 -1.28 -12.33
C PHE A 102 2.13 -2.69 -12.51
N GLY A 103 2.49 -3.04 -13.73
CA GLY A 103 3.16 -4.30 -14.00
C GLY A 103 3.05 -4.70 -15.47
N ARG A 104 3.65 -5.84 -15.80
CA ARG A 104 3.74 -6.32 -17.20
C ARG A 104 2.44 -6.89 -17.74
N ALA A 105 1.54 -7.34 -16.87
CA ALA A 105 0.27 -7.92 -17.31
C ALA A 105 -0.63 -6.84 -17.94
N PRO A 106 -1.40 -7.20 -19.00
CA PRO A 106 -2.20 -6.26 -19.77
C PRO A 106 -3.46 -5.76 -19.03
N ASP A 107 -3.79 -6.36 -17.89
CA ASP A 107 -4.90 -5.97 -17.02
C ASP A 107 -4.51 -4.89 -16.00
N ASN A 108 -3.24 -4.45 -15.97
CA ASN A 108 -2.82 -3.33 -15.14
C ASN A 108 -3.22 -1.98 -15.76
N THR A 109 -3.46 -0.98 -14.91
CA THR A 109 -3.74 0.39 -15.36
C THR A 109 -2.57 0.97 -16.16
N ILE A 110 -1.34 0.71 -15.70
CA ILE A 110 -0.12 1.08 -16.39
C ILE A 110 0.64 -0.21 -16.71
N VAL A 111 0.61 -0.58 -17.98
CA VAL A 111 1.26 -1.79 -18.50
C VAL A 111 2.73 -1.50 -18.75
N ILE A 112 3.60 -1.99 -17.89
CA ILE A 112 5.05 -1.80 -18.00
C ILE A 112 5.62 -2.93 -18.85
N SER A 113 5.94 -2.64 -20.12
CA SER A 113 6.55 -3.59 -21.06
C SER A 113 8.05 -3.80 -20.79
N ASP A 114 8.39 -4.19 -19.57
CA ASP A 114 9.77 -4.42 -19.11
C ASP A 114 9.89 -5.81 -18.49
N ASP A 115 10.97 -6.53 -18.80
CA ASP A 115 11.26 -7.85 -18.22
C ASP A 115 11.64 -7.77 -16.74
N PHE A 116 12.11 -6.61 -16.27
CA PHE A 116 12.35 -6.37 -14.85
C PHE A 116 11.07 -6.04 -14.07
N ALA A 117 9.93 -5.87 -14.75
CA ALA A 117 8.64 -5.69 -14.11
C ALA A 117 7.89 -7.03 -13.98
N SER A 118 7.48 -7.38 -12.76
CA SER A 118 6.57 -8.49 -12.51
C SER A 118 5.19 -8.24 -13.15
N SER A 119 4.43 -9.32 -13.40
CA SER A 119 3.09 -9.26 -13.98
C SER A 119 2.18 -8.28 -13.23
N HIS A 120 2.11 -8.39 -11.90
CA HIS A 120 1.55 -7.37 -11.01
C HIS A 120 2.66 -6.94 -10.06
N HIS A 121 3.25 -5.78 -10.31
CA HIS A 121 4.46 -5.33 -9.62
C HIS A 121 4.11 -4.49 -8.40
N ALA A 122 3.35 -3.42 -8.60
CA ALA A 122 2.98 -2.50 -7.55
C ALA A 122 1.57 -1.96 -7.79
N ARG A 123 0.97 -1.38 -6.76
CA ARG A 123 -0.29 -0.65 -6.86
C ARG A 123 -0.28 0.59 -6.00
N ILE A 124 -1.06 1.57 -6.41
CA ILE A 124 -1.35 2.77 -5.64
C ILE A 124 -2.80 2.74 -5.24
N VAL A 125 -3.05 2.87 -3.93
CA VAL A 125 -4.37 2.81 -3.32
C VAL A 125 -4.63 4.08 -2.52
N ALA A 126 -5.87 4.55 -2.54
CA ALA A 126 -6.30 5.63 -1.65
C ALA A 126 -6.51 5.06 -0.25
N SER A 127 -5.81 5.60 0.75
CA SER A 127 -5.88 5.18 2.14
C SER A 127 -5.86 6.40 3.07
N ASN A 128 -6.89 6.54 3.91
CA ASN A 128 -7.03 7.65 4.87
C ASN A 128 -6.89 9.05 4.26
N GLY A 129 -7.37 9.23 3.01
CA GLY A 129 -7.26 10.49 2.29
C GLY A 129 -5.90 10.73 1.63
N SER A 130 -4.95 9.81 1.74
CA SER A 130 -3.65 9.86 1.06
C SER A 130 -3.46 8.74 0.05
N TRP A 131 -2.59 8.95 -0.94
CA TRP A 131 -2.18 7.91 -1.86
C TRP A 131 -1.05 7.08 -1.25
N VAL A 132 -1.20 5.77 -1.24
CA VAL A 132 -0.19 4.84 -0.71
C VAL A 132 0.24 3.90 -1.83
N LEU A 133 1.55 3.84 -2.05
CA LEU A 133 2.18 2.84 -2.90
C LEU A 133 2.38 1.56 -2.11
N GLU A 134 2.02 0.43 -2.72
CA GLU A 134 2.19 -0.92 -2.20
C GLU A 134 2.87 -1.80 -3.25
N ASP A 135 3.99 -2.41 -2.89
CA ASP A 135 4.63 -3.45 -3.71
C ASP A 135 3.87 -4.77 -3.52
N LEU A 136 3.62 -5.49 -4.62
CA LEU A 136 2.81 -6.71 -4.64
C LEU A 136 3.67 -7.99 -4.56
N GLY A 137 4.90 -7.88 -4.06
CA GLY A 137 5.86 -8.97 -4.02
C GLY A 137 6.62 -9.09 -5.34
N SER A 138 7.04 -7.94 -5.88
CA SER A 138 7.82 -7.90 -7.11
C SER A 138 9.17 -8.58 -6.93
N THR A 139 9.71 -9.15 -8.01
CA THR A 139 10.98 -9.90 -7.97
C THR A 139 12.18 -8.98 -7.77
N ASN A 140 12.16 -7.80 -8.40
CA ASN A 140 13.27 -6.84 -8.37
C ASN A 140 13.05 -5.70 -7.37
N GLY A 141 11.85 -5.61 -6.78
CA GLY A 141 11.47 -4.52 -5.90
C GLY A 141 11.04 -3.25 -6.65
N THR A 142 10.34 -2.39 -5.92
CA THR A 142 10.03 -1.02 -6.35
C THR A 142 11.00 -0.05 -5.68
N ILE A 143 11.52 0.93 -6.44
CA ILE A 143 12.40 1.98 -5.91
C ILE A 143 11.59 3.28 -5.81
N VAL A 144 11.68 3.97 -4.67
CA VAL A 144 11.01 5.24 -4.40
C VAL A 144 12.06 6.26 -3.96
N ASP A 145 12.14 7.41 -4.66
CA ASP A 145 13.11 8.48 -4.42
C ASP A 145 14.56 7.96 -4.31
N GLY A 146 14.91 6.96 -5.14
CA GLY A 146 16.23 6.34 -5.17
C GLY A 146 16.49 5.27 -4.10
N SER A 147 15.53 4.98 -3.22
CA SER A 147 15.64 3.94 -2.19
C SER A 147 14.69 2.76 -2.44
N PRO A 148 15.11 1.49 -2.20
CA PRO A 148 14.22 0.35 -2.34
C PRO A 148 13.10 0.39 -1.29
N MET A 149 11.89 0.08 -1.74
CA MET A 149 10.70 0.03 -0.91
C MET A 149 10.60 -1.31 -0.19
N HIS A 150 10.42 -1.28 1.14
CA HIS A 150 10.24 -2.47 1.96
C HIS A 150 8.87 -2.55 2.66
N SER A 151 8.15 -1.43 2.72
CA SER A 151 6.83 -1.31 3.34
C SER A 151 5.98 -0.32 2.54
N PRO A 152 4.64 -0.33 2.70
CA PRO A 152 3.77 0.66 2.07
C PRO A 152 4.17 2.10 2.39
N ILE A 153 4.37 2.92 1.35
CA ILE A 153 4.83 4.31 1.47
C ILE A 153 3.71 5.26 1.03
N SER A 154 3.44 6.29 1.82
CA SER A 154 2.54 7.37 1.42
C SER A 154 3.23 8.26 0.37
N LEU A 155 2.62 8.35 -0.81
CA LEU A 155 3.09 9.18 -1.90
C LEU A 155 2.78 10.66 -1.65
N ARG A 156 3.73 11.51 -2.05
CA ARG A 156 3.59 12.97 -2.09
C ARG A 156 3.69 13.42 -3.53
N ILE A 157 3.41 14.69 -3.83
CA ILE A 157 3.69 15.27 -5.15
C ILE A 157 5.21 15.36 -5.34
N GLY A 158 5.70 15.01 -6.53
CA GLY A 158 7.12 15.01 -6.89
C GLY A 158 7.89 13.77 -6.45
N THR A 159 7.21 12.74 -5.93
CA THR A 159 7.82 11.45 -5.60
C THR A 159 8.13 10.69 -6.88
N GLN A 160 9.39 10.25 -7.00
CA GLN A 160 9.86 9.47 -8.13
C GLN A 160 9.76 7.98 -7.79
N ILE A 161 9.10 7.22 -8.65
CA ILE A 161 8.91 5.78 -8.49
C ILE A 161 9.56 5.10 -9.69
N THR A 162 10.49 4.19 -9.46
CA THR A 162 11.15 3.42 -10.51
C THR A 162 10.78 1.94 -10.37
N ILE A 163 10.28 1.38 -11.45
CA ILE A 163 9.88 -0.01 -11.59
C ILE A 163 10.63 -0.58 -12.79
N GLY A 164 11.59 -1.47 -12.54
CA GLY A 164 12.52 -1.91 -13.59
C GLY A 164 13.28 -0.72 -14.16
N HIS A 165 13.19 -0.51 -15.48
CA HIS A 165 13.73 0.62 -16.22
C HIS A 165 12.69 1.72 -16.50
N THR A 166 11.47 1.58 -15.99
CA THR A 166 10.42 2.59 -16.13
C THR A 166 10.41 3.51 -14.93
N THR A 167 10.46 4.82 -15.18
CA THR A 167 10.43 5.85 -14.15
C THR A 167 9.14 6.64 -14.23
N LEU A 168 8.52 6.81 -13.08
CA LEU A 168 7.23 7.45 -12.87
C LEU A 168 7.45 8.60 -11.90
N GLU A 169 6.68 9.66 -12.05
CA GLU A 169 6.70 10.81 -11.14
C GLU A 169 5.26 11.16 -10.78
N THR A 170 5.01 11.36 -9.50
CA THR A 170 3.72 11.86 -9.02
C THR A 170 3.61 13.36 -9.27
N GLN A 171 2.49 13.78 -9.87
CA GLN A 171 2.23 15.17 -10.27
C GLN A 171 0.96 15.67 -9.54
N SER A 172 0.85 17.00 -9.41
CA SER A 172 -0.32 17.65 -8.79
C SER A 172 -1.54 17.58 -9.69
#